data_AF-A0A1M4ZB98-F1
#
_entry.id   AF-A0A1M4ZB98-F1
#
_cell.length_a   1.000
_cell.length_b   1.000
_cell.length_c   1.000
_cell.angle_alpha   90.00
_cell.angle_beta   90.00
_cell.angle_gamma   90.00
#
_symmetry.space_group_name_H-M   'P 1'
#
loop_
_entity.id
_entity.type
_entity.pdbx_description
1 polymer ?
#
loop_
_entity_poly.entity_id
_entity_poly.type
_entity_poly.pdbx_seq_one_letter_code
_entity_poly.pdbx_strand_id
1 'polypeptide(L)'
;MKRNSLIICFLFLSLFANILSVTAAPAAEDFNLFLKKFTNSAAFQYSRIKFPLKTDIVLSLGEGEGEKSFPFTKNEWPLLDEETFVEERNVVEGEGVYVSKFTVKNPTHVEFEAGYEESELDLRVCFDLVNGKWFLTDCLTGWYNFSVLANELRKTVIEVQAENKEFIEQHP
;
A
#
# COMPACT_ATOMS: atom_id res chain seq x y z
N MET A 1 -51.38 -48.31 -21.38
CA MET A 1 -51.11 -46.85 -21.37
C MET A 1 -50.47 -46.45 -20.03
N LYS A 2 -49.24 -46.91 -19.71
CA LYS A 2 -48.53 -46.59 -18.45
C LYS A 2 -47.00 -46.70 -18.63
N ARG A 3 -46.44 -46.09 -19.69
CA ARG A 3 -44.99 -46.15 -19.97
C ARG A 3 -44.33 -44.80 -20.26
N ASN A 4 -45.05 -43.69 -20.05
CA ASN A 4 -44.53 -42.34 -20.28
C ASN A 4 -44.39 -41.49 -19.00
N SER A 5 -44.86 -41.97 -17.83
CA SER A 5 -44.83 -41.17 -16.60
C SER A 5 -43.53 -41.25 -15.81
N LEU A 6 -42.71 -42.30 -16.01
CA LEU A 6 -41.46 -42.48 -15.26
C LEU A 6 -40.26 -41.75 -15.91
N ILE A 7 -40.26 -41.63 -17.24
CA ILE A 7 -39.15 -41.02 -18.00
C ILE A 7 -39.14 -39.49 -17.84
N ILE A 8 -40.31 -38.89 -17.66
CA ILE A 8 -40.45 -37.44 -17.45
C ILE A 8 -39.91 -37.05 -16.07
N CYS A 9 -40.06 -37.90 -15.05
CA CYS A 9 -39.53 -37.63 -13.70
C CYS A 9 -38.00 -37.63 -13.66
N PHE A 10 -37.33 -38.50 -14.44
CA PHE A 10 -35.86 -38.52 -14.53
C PHE A 10 -35.28 -37.38 -15.37
N LEU A 11 -36.01 -36.88 -16.37
CA LEU A 11 -35.60 -35.72 -17.18
C LEU A 11 -35.78 -34.39 -16.44
N PHE A 12 -36.73 -34.30 -15.50
CA PHE A 12 -36.87 -33.15 -14.62
C PHE A 12 -35.91 -33.15 -13.43
N LEU A 13 -35.38 -34.31 -13.01
CA LEU A 13 -34.37 -34.37 -11.94
C LEU A 13 -32.94 -34.05 -12.44
N SER A 14 -32.62 -34.29 -13.71
CA SER A 14 -31.29 -34.00 -14.26
C SER A 14 -31.09 -32.53 -14.68
N LEU A 15 -32.18 -31.77 -14.88
CA LEU A 15 -32.10 -30.37 -15.29
C LEU A 15 -31.78 -29.41 -14.12
N PHE A 16 -31.91 -29.85 -12.87
CA PHE A 16 -31.55 -29.07 -11.68
C PHE A 16 -30.11 -29.30 -11.19
N ALA A 17 -29.36 -30.22 -11.79
CA ALA A 17 -27.99 -30.53 -11.35
C ALA A 17 -26.91 -29.56 -11.86
N ASN A 18 -27.27 -28.55 -12.67
CA ASN A 18 -26.30 -27.66 -13.34
C ASN A 18 -26.43 -26.16 -13.01
N ILE A 19 -27.07 -25.77 -11.90
CA ILE A 19 -27.22 -24.33 -11.55
C ILE A 19 -26.75 -24.00 -10.13
N LEU A 20 -25.67 -24.64 -9.66
CA LEU A 20 -24.89 -24.13 -8.52
C LEU A 20 -23.39 -24.30 -8.77
N SER A 21 -22.90 -23.80 -9.91
CA SER A 21 -21.54 -23.27 -9.90
C SER A 21 -21.59 -21.94 -9.16
N VAL A 22 -21.57 -22.00 -7.83
CA VAL A 22 -21.15 -20.84 -7.02
C VAL A 22 -19.74 -20.53 -7.48
N THR A 23 -19.58 -19.52 -8.33
CA THR A 23 -18.27 -18.93 -8.58
C THR A 23 -17.81 -18.37 -7.25
N ALA A 24 -17.04 -19.17 -6.50
CA ALA A 24 -16.36 -18.66 -5.32
C ALA A 24 -15.62 -17.40 -5.76
N ALA A 25 -15.89 -16.27 -5.12
CA ALA A 25 -15.09 -15.08 -5.33
C ALA A 25 -13.62 -15.50 -5.14
N PRO A 26 -12.69 -15.03 -5.99
CA PRO A 26 -11.29 -15.36 -5.83
C PRO A 26 -10.88 -15.04 -4.39
N ALA A 27 -10.15 -15.96 -3.76
CA ALA A 27 -9.69 -15.78 -2.39
C ALA A 27 -8.92 -14.45 -2.29
N ALA A 28 -9.15 -13.72 -1.20
CA ALA A 28 -8.40 -12.50 -0.92
C ALA A 28 -6.89 -12.81 -0.93
N GLU A 29 -6.12 -11.90 -1.51
CA GLU A 29 -4.67 -11.97 -1.52
C GLU A 29 -4.11 -11.99 -0.09
N ASP A 30 -3.15 -12.87 0.18
CA ASP A 30 -2.44 -12.90 1.45
C ASP A 30 -1.55 -11.66 1.60
N PHE A 31 -1.64 -10.97 2.74
CA PHE A 31 -0.93 -9.71 2.95
C PHE A 31 0.59 -9.88 2.99
N ASN A 32 1.11 -10.96 3.59
CA ASN A 32 2.56 -11.15 3.71
C ASN A 32 3.18 -11.51 2.35
N LEU A 33 2.50 -12.33 1.55
CA LEU A 33 2.92 -12.62 0.17
C LEU A 33 2.84 -11.37 -0.72
N PHE A 34 1.80 -10.57 -0.54
CA PHE A 34 1.69 -9.26 -1.19
C PHE A 34 2.87 -8.36 -0.82
N LEU A 35 3.13 -8.16 0.48
CA LEU A 35 4.17 -7.26 0.98
C LEU A 35 5.56 -7.68 0.50
N LYS A 36 5.87 -8.97 0.61
CA LYS A 36 7.14 -9.52 0.09
C LYS A 36 7.34 -9.19 -1.39
N LYS A 37 6.29 -9.30 -2.22
CA LYS A 37 6.38 -8.96 -3.64
C LYS A 37 6.41 -7.44 -3.86
N PHE A 38 5.69 -6.68 -3.05
CA PHE A 38 5.63 -5.23 -3.07
C PHE A 38 7.01 -4.61 -2.85
N THR A 39 7.80 -5.16 -1.94
CA THR A 39 9.14 -4.67 -1.56
C THR A 39 10.27 -5.20 -2.43
N ASN A 40 10.00 -6.14 -3.35
CA ASN A 40 11.03 -6.81 -4.16
C ASN A 40 10.85 -6.61 -5.68
N SER A 41 9.88 -5.79 -6.12
CA SER A 41 9.69 -5.45 -7.54
C SER A 41 9.09 -4.07 -7.68
N ALA A 42 9.85 -3.13 -8.25
CA ALA A 42 9.41 -1.76 -8.48
C ALA A 42 8.18 -1.70 -9.39
N ALA A 43 8.17 -2.46 -10.49
CA ALA A 43 7.01 -2.53 -11.36
C ALA A 43 5.76 -3.03 -10.63
N PHE A 44 5.90 -4.05 -9.77
CA PHE A 44 4.79 -4.54 -8.97
C PHE A 44 4.35 -3.50 -7.92
N GLN A 45 5.29 -2.85 -7.24
CA GLN A 45 5.02 -1.79 -6.26
C GLN A 45 4.16 -0.68 -6.88
N TYR A 46 4.61 -0.10 -8.00
CA TYR A 46 3.86 0.91 -8.73
C TYR A 46 2.47 0.44 -9.17
N SER A 47 2.31 -0.84 -9.54
CA SER A 47 1.00 -1.39 -9.93
C SER A 47 0.01 -1.53 -8.77
N ARG A 48 0.52 -1.51 -7.54
CA ARG A 48 -0.23 -1.73 -6.30
C ARG A 48 -0.33 -0.47 -5.44
N ILE A 49 -0.06 0.70 -5.99
CA ILE A 49 -0.33 1.98 -5.34
C ILE A 49 -1.54 2.63 -6.02
N LYS A 50 -2.48 3.15 -5.23
CA LYS A 50 -3.58 3.97 -5.72
C LYS A 50 -3.15 5.43 -5.76
N PHE A 51 -2.65 5.89 -6.91
CA PHE A 51 -2.36 7.30 -7.12
C PHE A 51 -3.59 8.10 -7.60
N PRO A 52 -3.69 9.41 -7.25
CA PRO A 52 -2.91 10.04 -6.18
C PRO A 52 -3.26 9.41 -4.83
N LEU A 53 -2.33 9.47 -3.87
CA LEU A 53 -2.60 9.00 -2.51
C LEU A 53 -3.72 9.83 -1.86
N LYS A 54 -4.32 9.30 -0.79
CA LYS A 54 -5.42 9.99 -0.10
C LYS A 54 -4.97 11.32 0.52
N THR A 55 -3.76 11.37 1.07
CA THR A 55 -3.18 12.56 1.69
C THR A 55 -2.23 13.26 0.71
N ASP A 56 -2.45 14.56 0.51
CA ASP A 56 -1.57 15.42 -0.27
C ASP A 56 -0.26 15.69 0.48
N ILE A 57 0.81 15.99 -0.26
CA ILE A 57 2.05 16.53 0.30
C ILE A 57 1.81 17.98 0.70
N VAL A 58 2.05 18.33 1.97
CA VAL A 58 1.87 19.69 2.50
C VAL A 58 3.22 20.27 2.89
N LEU A 59 3.62 21.37 2.25
CA LEU A 59 4.92 22.00 2.47
C LEU A 59 4.77 23.48 2.85
N SER A 60 5.69 23.97 3.69
CA SER A 60 5.77 25.38 4.07
C SER A 60 6.17 26.26 2.88
N LEU A 61 5.56 27.44 2.78
CA LEU A 61 5.96 28.47 1.81
C LEU A 61 7.15 29.32 2.31
N GLY A 62 7.50 29.22 3.59
CA GLY A 62 8.50 30.05 4.27
C GLY A 62 7.96 30.62 5.58
N GLU A 63 8.82 31.33 6.33
CA GLU A 63 8.45 31.89 7.64
C GLU A 63 7.25 32.85 7.54
N GLY A 64 6.13 32.44 8.13
CA GLY A 64 4.90 33.23 8.16
C GLY A 64 4.12 33.26 6.84
N GLU A 65 4.55 32.52 5.81
CA GLU A 65 3.93 32.52 4.48
C GLU A 65 2.85 31.44 4.30
N GLY A 66 2.63 30.61 5.31
CA GLY A 66 1.64 29.53 5.31
C GLY A 66 2.15 28.27 4.60
N GLU A 67 1.22 27.44 4.15
CA GLU A 67 1.49 26.12 3.58
C GLU A 67 0.84 25.95 2.21
N LYS A 68 1.35 25.00 1.43
CA LYS A 68 0.80 24.63 0.13
C LYS A 68 0.71 23.11 0.00
N SER A 69 -0.45 22.65 -0.46
CA SER A 69 -0.71 21.24 -0.77
C SER A 69 -0.36 20.92 -2.23
N PHE A 70 0.23 19.74 -2.43
CA PHE A 70 0.60 19.17 -3.72
C PHE A 70 0.08 17.73 -3.79
N PRO A 71 -0.54 17.30 -4.91
CA PRO A 71 -0.96 15.91 -5.05
C PRO A 71 0.21 14.94 -4.93
N PHE A 72 0.06 13.91 -4.10
CA PHE A 72 1.06 12.85 -4.01
C PHE A 72 0.83 11.84 -5.14
N THR A 73 1.55 12.00 -6.25
CA THR A 73 1.42 11.15 -7.44
C THR A 73 2.59 10.18 -7.58
N LYS A 74 2.62 9.46 -8.70
CA LYS A 74 3.71 8.52 -9.02
C LYS A 74 5.09 9.18 -9.08
N ASN A 75 5.16 10.45 -9.47
CA ASN A 75 6.44 11.15 -9.61
C ASN A 75 7.09 11.45 -8.24
N GLU A 76 6.28 11.61 -7.21
CA GLU A 76 6.72 11.91 -5.85
C GLU A 76 6.94 10.63 -5.02
N TRP A 77 6.72 9.44 -5.57
CA TRP A 77 6.76 8.19 -4.80
C TRP A 77 8.19 7.68 -4.54
N PRO A 78 8.63 7.56 -3.28
CA PRO A 78 9.85 6.82 -2.93
C PRO A 78 9.55 5.32 -2.88
N LEU A 79 10.31 4.51 -3.64
CA LEU A 79 10.18 3.06 -3.62
C LEU A 79 10.62 2.50 -2.27
N LEU A 80 9.78 1.65 -1.69
CA LEU A 80 9.99 1.06 -0.38
C LEU A 80 10.53 -0.37 -0.50
N ASP A 81 11.56 -0.68 0.26
CA ASP A 81 12.21 -1.99 0.25
C ASP A 81 11.73 -2.89 1.41
N GLU A 82 12.38 -4.04 1.59
CA GLU A 82 12.04 -4.98 2.66
C GLU A 82 12.46 -4.45 4.04
N GLU A 83 13.57 -3.71 4.12
CA GLU A 83 14.10 -3.12 5.36
C GLU A 83 13.11 -2.09 5.93
N THR A 84 12.43 -1.35 5.06
CA THR A 84 11.38 -0.38 5.42
C THR A 84 10.32 -0.96 6.37
N PHE A 85 9.93 -2.24 6.19
CA PHE A 85 8.81 -2.87 6.90
C PHE A 85 9.24 -3.84 8.01
N VAL A 86 10.50 -3.78 8.44
CA VAL A 86 10.99 -4.53 9.60
C VAL A 86 10.38 -3.92 10.87
N GLU A 87 9.79 -4.75 11.74
CA GLU A 87 9.30 -4.31 13.06
C GLU A 87 10.46 -4.35 14.07
N GLU A 88 10.85 -3.18 14.58
CA GLU A 88 11.95 -3.05 15.53
C GLU A 88 11.75 -1.92 16.55
N ARG A 89 12.54 -1.97 17.62
CA ARG A 89 12.62 -0.93 18.64
C ARG A 89 14.06 -0.78 19.09
N ASN A 90 14.68 0.32 18.70
CA ASN A 90 16.10 0.58 18.93
C ASN A 90 16.27 1.82 19.81
N VAL A 91 17.14 1.73 20.83
CA VAL A 91 17.56 2.89 21.63
C VAL A 91 18.78 3.50 20.96
N VAL A 92 18.64 4.73 20.48
CA VAL A 92 19.69 5.50 19.82
C VAL A 92 20.25 6.51 20.81
N GLU A 93 21.54 6.37 21.15
CA GLU A 93 22.20 7.22 22.14
C GLU A 93 22.16 8.69 21.68
N GLY A 94 21.52 9.56 22.47
CA GLY A 94 21.40 10.99 22.17
C GLY A 94 20.21 11.39 21.28
N GLU A 95 19.54 10.43 20.64
CA GLU A 95 18.40 10.70 19.73
C GLU A 95 17.06 10.12 20.22
N GLY A 96 17.09 9.19 21.18
CA GLY A 96 15.88 8.64 21.79
C GLY A 96 15.58 7.21 21.33
N VAL A 97 14.31 6.84 21.23
CA VAL A 97 13.88 5.49 20.85
C VAL A 97 13.25 5.52 19.48
N TYR A 98 13.86 4.84 18.51
CA TYR A 98 13.30 4.58 17.20
C TYR A 98 12.40 3.35 17.24
N VAL A 99 11.19 3.45 16.70
CA VAL A 99 10.23 2.34 16.64
C VAL A 99 9.66 2.25 15.24
N SER A 100 9.64 1.04 14.70
CA SER A 100 8.91 0.69 13.49
C SER A 100 8.00 -0.51 13.79
N LYS A 101 6.71 -0.43 13.42
CA LYS A 101 5.74 -1.48 13.74
C LYS A 101 4.49 -1.40 12.87
N PHE A 102 3.81 -2.53 12.73
CA PHE A 102 2.44 -2.51 12.25
C PHE A 102 1.49 -2.11 13.37
N THR A 103 0.85 -0.95 13.24
CA THR A 103 -0.08 -0.42 14.23
C THR A 103 -1.50 -0.95 14.06
N VAL A 104 -1.87 -1.32 12.83
CA VAL A 104 -3.16 -1.92 12.51
C VAL A 104 -2.95 -3.13 11.60
N LYS A 105 -3.54 -4.28 11.93
CA LYS A 105 -3.50 -5.52 11.13
C LYS A 105 -4.89 -6.15 11.05
N ASN A 106 -5.79 -5.55 10.27
CA ASN A 106 -7.15 -6.03 10.05
C ASN A 106 -7.27 -6.76 8.70
N PRO A 107 -8.30 -7.61 8.50
CA PRO A 107 -8.45 -8.41 7.27
C PRO A 107 -8.54 -7.62 5.95
N THR A 108 -8.88 -6.34 6.02
CA THR A 108 -9.06 -5.46 4.85
C THR A 108 -8.23 -4.19 4.91
N HIS A 109 -7.47 -3.98 5.98
CA HIS A 109 -6.75 -2.74 6.23
C HIS A 109 -5.55 -2.97 7.14
N VAL A 110 -4.39 -2.48 6.72
CA VAL A 110 -3.12 -2.60 7.47
C VAL A 110 -2.43 -1.24 7.49
N GLU A 111 -1.90 -0.86 8.65
CA GLU A 111 -1.08 0.33 8.84
C GLU A 111 0.28 -0.04 9.40
N PHE A 112 1.33 0.59 8.86
CA PHE A 112 2.69 0.54 9.38
C PHE A 112 3.15 1.95 9.70
N GLU A 113 3.82 2.12 10.83
CA GLU A 113 4.39 3.39 11.27
C GLU A 113 5.85 3.19 11.68
N ALA A 114 6.69 4.16 11.34
CA ALA A 114 8.07 4.24 11.80
C ALA A 114 8.45 5.68 12.17
N GLY A 115 9.24 5.83 13.23
CA GLY A 115 9.75 7.11 13.72
C GLY A 115 10.23 7.05 15.16
N TYR A 116 10.75 8.16 15.66
CA TYR A 116 11.14 8.30 17.07
C TYR A 116 9.90 8.51 17.98
N GLU A 117 9.85 7.84 19.15
CA GLU A 117 8.70 7.89 20.07
C GLU A 117 8.33 9.31 20.53
N GLU A 118 9.28 10.25 20.54
CA GLU A 118 9.10 11.65 20.99
C GLU A 118 9.09 12.66 19.82
N SER A 119 8.97 12.19 18.59
CA SER A 119 9.01 13.00 17.37
C SER A 119 7.79 12.77 16.48
N GLU A 120 7.71 13.52 15.37
CA GLU A 120 6.80 13.19 14.27
C GLU A 120 7.23 11.87 13.59
N LEU A 121 6.28 11.24 12.89
CA LEU A 121 6.56 10.01 12.16
C LEU A 121 7.45 10.27 10.95
N ASP A 122 8.45 9.41 10.76
CA ASP A 122 9.24 9.38 9.53
C ASP A 122 8.49 8.67 8.40
N LEU A 123 7.62 7.72 8.75
CA LEU A 123 6.83 6.96 7.80
C LEU A 123 5.49 6.54 8.42
N ARG A 124 4.41 6.69 7.65
CA ARG A 124 3.16 5.94 7.85
C ARG A 124 2.69 5.42 6.50
N VAL A 125 2.35 4.14 6.41
CA VAL A 125 1.85 3.52 5.19
C VAL A 125 0.53 2.82 5.47
N CYS A 126 -0.48 3.09 4.63
CA CYS A 126 -1.80 2.46 4.73
C CYS A 126 -2.07 1.56 3.52
N PHE A 127 -2.35 0.29 3.79
CA PHE A 127 -2.78 -0.70 2.79
C PHE A 127 -4.26 -1.04 2.95
N ASP A 128 -5.00 -1.06 1.85
CA ASP A 128 -6.40 -1.49 1.81
C ASP A 128 -6.56 -2.68 0.85
N LEU A 129 -7.42 -3.64 1.24
CA LEU A 129 -7.83 -4.74 0.38
C LEU A 129 -9.00 -4.27 -0.51
N VAL A 130 -8.74 -4.10 -1.81
CA VAL A 130 -9.72 -3.65 -2.80
C VAL A 130 -10.00 -4.79 -3.79
N ASN A 131 -11.24 -5.28 -3.82
CA ASN A 131 -11.67 -6.37 -4.70
C ASN A 131 -10.75 -7.62 -4.60
N GLY A 132 -10.36 -7.97 -3.38
CA GLY A 132 -9.51 -9.14 -3.10
C GLY A 132 -8.02 -8.94 -3.41
N LYS A 133 -7.57 -7.72 -3.71
CA LYS A 133 -6.15 -7.39 -3.94
C LYS A 133 -5.72 -6.25 -3.02
N TRP A 134 -4.53 -6.36 -2.44
CA TRP A 134 -3.96 -5.31 -1.61
C TRP A 134 -3.42 -4.16 -2.46
N PHE A 135 -3.63 -2.95 -1.96
CA PHE A 135 -3.06 -1.73 -2.51
C PHE A 135 -2.57 -0.83 -1.39
N LEU A 136 -1.45 -0.16 -1.60
CA LEU A 136 -1.09 1.03 -0.84
C LEU A 136 -2.02 2.17 -1.27
N THR A 137 -2.64 2.82 -0.30
CA THR A 137 -3.65 3.86 -0.54
C THR A 137 -3.31 5.20 0.10
N ASP A 138 -2.41 5.20 1.07
CA ASP A 138 -1.96 6.43 1.71
C ASP A 138 -0.53 6.29 2.23
N CYS A 139 0.16 7.42 2.32
CA CYS A 139 1.52 7.50 2.82
C CYS A 139 1.80 8.88 3.44
N LEU A 140 2.45 8.89 4.60
CA LEU A 140 3.22 10.01 5.12
C LEU A 140 4.68 9.58 5.10
N THR A 141 5.57 10.45 4.62
CA THR A 141 7.01 10.15 4.52
C THR A 141 7.87 11.35 4.85
N GLY A 142 8.98 11.11 5.53
CA GLY A 142 9.99 12.10 5.90
C GLY A 142 10.65 12.80 4.71
N TRP A 143 10.55 12.23 3.50
CA TRP A 143 10.99 12.88 2.25
C TRP A 143 10.36 14.25 2.05
N TYR A 144 9.12 14.44 2.49
CA TYR A 144 8.35 15.67 2.32
C TYR A 144 7.92 16.25 3.68
N ASN A 145 8.82 16.20 4.66
CA ASN A 145 8.56 16.75 5.99
C ASN A 145 8.52 18.30 6.00
N PHE A 146 8.19 18.87 7.16
CA PHE A 146 8.03 20.32 7.34
C PHE A 146 9.30 21.15 7.07
N SER A 147 10.48 20.52 7.01
CA SER A 147 11.75 21.20 6.72
C SER A 147 11.93 21.47 5.22
N VAL A 148 11.17 20.79 4.35
CA VAL A 148 11.21 21.01 2.90
C VAL A 148 10.30 22.18 2.54
N LEU A 149 10.87 23.19 1.88
CA LEU A 149 10.07 24.32 1.39
C LEU A 149 9.35 23.96 0.08
N ALA A 150 8.19 24.56 -0.14
CA ALA A 150 7.38 24.33 -1.34
C ALA A 150 8.11 24.67 -2.66
N ASN A 151 9.08 25.59 -2.63
CA ASN A 151 9.93 25.92 -3.78
C ASN A 151 11.06 24.88 -4.01
N GLU A 152 11.34 24.01 -3.04
CA GLU A 152 12.34 22.95 -3.09
C GLU A 152 11.75 21.60 -3.51
N LEU A 153 10.43 21.43 -3.51
CA LEU A 153 9.76 20.17 -3.87
C LEU A 153 10.31 19.51 -5.14
N ARG A 154 10.57 20.30 -6.20
CA ARG A 154 11.13 19.77 -7.44
C ARG A 154 12.51 19.12 -7.22
N LYS A 155 13.35 19.74 -6.41
CA LYS A 155 14.69 19.23 -6.09
C LYS A 155 14.57 17.93 -5.30
N THR A 156 13.73 17.91 -4.26
CA THR A 156 13.45 16.72 -3.46
C THR A 156 12.93 15.56 -4.32
N VAL A 157 12.02 15.84 -5.26
CA VAL A 157 11.52 14.82 -6.21
C VAL A 157 12.64 14.27 -7.09
N ILE A 158 13.61 15.08 -7.51
CA ILE A 158 14.76 14.60 -8.29
C ILE A 158 15.62 13.64 -7.46
N GLU A 159 15.82 13.92 -6.18
CA GLU A 159 16.56 13.05 -5.26
C GLU A 159 15.83 11.71 -5.06
N VAL A 160 14.52 11.75 -4.82
CA VAL A 160 13.66 10.54 -4.77
C VAL A 160 13.77 9.71 -6.05
N GLN A 161 13.72 10.35 -7.22
CA GLN A 161 13.84 9.65 -8.50
C GLN A 161 15.23 9.07 -8.75
N ALA A 162 16.28 9.66 -8.16
CA ALA A 162 17.63 9.11 -8.22
C ALA A 162 17.73 7.83 -7.39
N GLU A 163 17.24 7.83 -6.14
CA GLU A 163 17.22 6.62 -5.30
C GLU A 163 16.33 5.52 -5.89
N ASN A 164 15.17 5.89 -6.46
CA ASN A 164 14.31 4.95 -7.16
C ASN A 164 15.02 4.24 -8.31
N LYS A 165 15.92 4.93 -9.02
CA LYS A 165 16.67 4.32 -10.11
C LYS A 165 17.61 3.22 -9.59
N GLU A 166 18.28 3.47 -8.48
CA GLU A 166 19.16 2.47 -7.82
C GLU A 166 18.34 1.26 -7.35
N PHE A 167 17.16 1.49 -6.77
CA PHE A 167 16.25 0.41 -6.39
C PHE A 167 15.77 -0.40 -7.59
N ILE A 168 15.32 0.25 -8.68
CA ILE A 168 14.81 -0.41 -9.89
C ILE A 168 15.88 -1.31 -10.54
N GLU A 169 17.15 -0.92 -10.49
CA GLU A 169 18.26 -1.72 -11.01
C GLU A 169 18.43 -3.04 -10.23
N GLN A 170 18.11 -3.05 -8.93
CA GLN A 170 18.20 -4.22 -8.05
C GLN A 170 16.89 -5.03 -8.01
N HIS A 171 15.75 -4.34 -8.16
CA HIS A 171 14.40 -4.87 -7.96
C HIS A 171 13.44 -4.41 -9.08
N PRO A 172 13.57 -4.92 -10.32
CA PRO A 172 12.77 -4.45 -11.46
C PRO A 172 11.24 -4.66 -11.31
#